data_AF-A0AAW8KBK9-F1
#
_entry.id   AF-A0AAW8KBK9-F1
#
_cell.length_a   1.000
_cell.length_b   1.000
_cell.length_c   1.000
_cell.angle_alpha   90.00
_cell.angle_beta   90.00
_cell.angle_gamma   90.00
#
_symmetry.space_group_name_H-M   'P 1'
#
loop_
_entity.id
_entity.type
_entity.pdbx_description
1 polymer ?
#
loop_
_entity_poly.entity_id
_entity_poly.type
_entity_poly.pdbx_seq_one_letter_code
_entity_poly.pdbx_strand_id
1 'polypeptide(L)' 'IYDKTVPSAEAVTVFDHFLTELSKLSIPVLAISGNHDSARRLEFAGEILRNNQIYLVGTPPQSEEEWIVKVPFRD' A
#
# COMPACT_ATOMS: atom_id res chain seq x y z
N ILE A 1 -6.42 -3.90 -4.61
CA ILE A 1 -5.96 -4.74 -3.50
C ILE A 1 -7.13 -5.56 -2.99
N TYR A 2 -8.22 -4.91 -2.60
CA TYR A 2 -9.49 -5.54 -2.25
C TYR A 2 -10.47 -5.52 -3.43
N ASP A 3 -11.41 -6.46 -3.41
CA ASP A 3 -12.54 -6.54 -4.35
C ASP A 3 -13.66 -5.52 -4.02
N LYS A 4 -13.70 -5.02 -2.78
CA LYS A 4 -14.76 -4.11 -2.29
C LYS A 4 -14.18 -2.99 -1.44
N THR A 5 -14.84 -1.83 -1.46
CA THR A 5 -14.45 -0.64 -0.67
C THR A 5 -14.50 -0.89 0.84
N VAL A 6 -15.39 -1.80 1.25
CA VAL A 6 -15.45 -2.36 2.60
C VAL A 6 -15.09 -3.85 2.49
N PRO A 7 -13.81 -4.21 2.65
CA PRO A 7 -13.38 -5.61 2.61
C PRO A 7 -13.91 -6.40 3.81
N SER A 8 -13.96 -7.73 3.67
CA SER A 8 -14.24 -8.62 4.80
C SER A 8 -13.07 -8.65 5.77
N ALA A 9 -13.32 -9.05 7.02
CA ALA A 9 -12.27 -9.25 8.01
C ALA A 9 -11.20 -10.24 7.52
N GLU A 10 -11.62 -11.32 6.87
CA GLU A 10 -10.72 -12.32 6.28
C GLU A 10 -9.78 -11.72 5.23
N ALA A 11 -10.30 -10.90 4.32
CA ALA A 11 -9.48 -10.26 3.29
C ALA A 11 -8.46 -9.28 3.90
N VAL A 12 -8.86 -8.55 4.93
CA VAL A 12 -7.94 -7.66 5.69
C VAL A 12 -6.84 -8.49 6.36
N THR A 13 -7.19 -9.61 7.01
CA THR A 13 -6.22 -10.50 7.67
C THR A 13 -5.23 -11.10 6.68
N VAL A 14 -5.67 -11.53 5.49
CA VAL A 14 -4.78 -12.07 4.46
C VAL A 14 -3.78 -11.01 3.99
N PHE A 15 -4.25 -9.78 3.75
CA PHE A 15 -3.37 -8.69 3.31
C PHE A 15 -2.38 -8.27 4.40
N ASP A 16 -2.83 -8.19 5.65
CA ASP A 16 -1.97 -7.92 6.81
C ASP A 16 -0.85 -8.96 6.95
N HIS A 17 -1.18 -10.25 6.89
CA HIS A 17 -0.20 -11.33 6.94
C HIS A 17 0.79 -11.23 5.77
N PHE A 18 0.30 -10.96 4.56
CA PHE A 18 1.15 -10.79 3.38
C PHE A 18 2.14 -9.62 3.53
N LEU A 19 1.69 -8.45 3.97
CA LEU A 19 2.57 -7.29 4.24
C LEU A 19 3.56 -7.58 5.37
N THR A 20 3.11 -8.30 6.40
CA THR A 20 3.96 -8.70 7.52
C THR A 20 5.10 -9.61 7.05
N GLU A 21 4.84 -10.61 6.23
CA GLU A 21 5.90 -11.45 5.67
C GLU A 21 6.83 -10.67 4.73
N LEU A 22 6.28 -9.77 3.90
CA LEU A 22 7.09 -8.92 3.02
C LEU A 22 8.04 -8.00 3.79
N SER A 23 7.59 -7.42 4.91
CA SER A 23 8.42 -6.54 5.74
C SER A 23 9.70 -7.21 6.24
N LYS A 24 9.71 -8.54 6.39
CA LYS A 24 10.87 -9.32 6.83
C LYS A 24 11.91 -9.51 5.73
N LEU A 25 11.52 -9.37 4.46
CA LEU A 25 12.37 -9.66 3.31
C LEU A 25 13.27 -8.48 2.90
N SER A 26 13.12 -7.32 3.54
CA SER A 26 13.85 -6.09 3.19
C SER A 26 13.70 -5.66 1.72
N ILE A 27 12.62 -6.11 1.05
CA ILE A 27 12.30 -5.77 -0.33
C ILE A 27 11.37 -4.56 -0.32
N PRO A 28 11.68 -3.47 -1.06
CA PRO A 28 10.76 -2.36 -1.21
C PRO A 28 9.46 -2.78 -1.92
N VAL A 29 8.31 -2.46 -1.33
CA VAL A 29 6.98 -2.81 -1.86
C VAL A 29 6.19 -1.53 -2.10
N LEU A 30 5.71 -1.34 -3.32
CA LEU A 30 4.78 -0.29 -3.67
C LEU A 30 3.42 -0.90 -4.00
N ALA A 31 2.38 -0.51 -3.28
CA ALA A 31 1.01 -0.94 -3.55
C ALA A 31 0.10 0.27 -3.76
N ILE A 32 -0.67 0.26 -4.85
CA ILE A 32 -1.54 1.36 -5.26
C ILE A 32 -2.99 0.87 -5.19
N SER A 33 -3.89 1.72 -4.69
CA SER A 33 -5.33 1.46 -4.69
C SER A 33 -5.87 1.31 -6.11
N GLY A 34 -6.71 0.30 -6.32
CA GLY A 34 -7.59 0.20 -7.48
C GLY A 34 -8.93 0.92 -7.26
N ASN A 35 -9.79 0.88 -8.28
CA ASN A 35 -11.14 1.46 -8.26
C ASN A 35 -12.08 0.84 -7.20
N HIS A 36 -11.77 -0.37 -6.73
CA HIS A 36 -12.52 -1.06 -5.67
C HIS A 36 -11.98 -0.76 -4.26
N ASP A 37 -10.77 -0.22 -4.16
CA ASP A 37 -10.17 0.11 -2.88
C ASP A 37 -10.70 1.45 -2.37
N SER A 38 -10.72 1.60 -1.04
CA SER A 38 -10.86 2.92 -0.44
C SER A 38 -9.48 3.52 -0.23
N ALA A 39 -9.15 4.57 -0.99
CA ALA A 39 -7.91 5.35 -0.87
C ALA A 39 -7.53 5.64 0.59
N ARG A 40 -8.47 6.25 1.32
CA ARG A 40 -8.30 6.63 2.72
C ARG A 40 -8.06 5.46 3.66
N ARG A 41 -8.72 4.31 3.42
CA ARG A 41 -8.52 3.11 4.25
C ARG A 41 -7.18 2.46 3.97
N LEU A 42 -6.75 2.47 2.71
CA LEU A 42 -5.45 1.92 2.35
C LEU A 42 -4.29 2.74 2.93
N GLU A 43 -4.42 4.07 2.96
CA GLU A 43 -3.36 4.97 3.45
C GLU A 43 -3.28 5.12 4.98
N PHE A 44 -4.25 4.61 5.75
CA PHE A 44 -4.37 4.93 7.18
C PHE A 44 -3.10 4.62 7.99
N ALA A 45 -2.36 3.58 7.61
CA ALA A 45 -1.11 3.15 8.25
C ALA A 45 0.12 3.40 7.38
N GLY A 46 -0.02 4.18 6.29
CA GLY A 46 1.03 4.38 5.29
C GLY A 46 2.33 4.91 5.88
N GLU A 47 2.27 5.84 6.83
CA GLU A 47 3.48 6.39 7.48
C GLU A 47 4.24 5.35 8.30
N ILE A 48 3.53 4.48 9.03
CA ILE A 48 4.15 3.42 9.84
C ILE A 48 4.80 2.37 8.94
N LEU A 49 4.11 1.98 7.87
CA LEU A 49 4.56 0.96 6.93
C LEU A 49 5.78 1.39 6.10
N ARG A 50 5.94 2.70 5.86
CA ARG A 50 7.12 3.25 5.16
C ARG A 50 8.44 2.93 5.89
N ASN A 51 8.42 2.81 7.21
CA ASN A 51 9.60 2.42 7.99
C ASN A 51 10.09 0.99 7.66
N ASN A 52 9.20 0.16 7.12
CA ASN A 52 9.49 -1.21 6.69
C ASN A 52 9.58 -1.33 5.16
N GLN A 53 9.84 -0.22 4.45
CA GLN A 53 9.92 -0.15 2.99
C GLN A 53 8.62 -0.58 2.27
N ILE A 54 7.47 -0.46 2.96
CA ILE A 54 6.15 -0.69 2.38
C ILE A 54 5.47 0.66 2.14
N TYR A 55 5.19 0.94 0.88
CA TYR A 55 4.63 2.19 0.41
C TYR A 55 3.20 1.93 -0.10
N LEU A 56 2.21 2.40 0.66
CA LEU A 56 0.81 2.36 0.25
C LEU A 56 0.40 3.71 -0.35
N VAL A 57 -0.19 3.68 -1.54
CA VAL A 57 -0.67 4.85 -2.28
C VAL A 57 -2.16 4.66 -2.52
N GLY A 58 -2.98 5.42 -1.81
CA GLY A 58 -4.42 5.39 -1.91
C GLY A 58 -4.97 6.40 -2.91
N THR A 59 -4.31 7.54 -3.10
CA THR A 59 -4.68 8.49 -4.16
C THR A 59 -3.54 8.59 -5.16
N PRO A 60 -3.69 8.07 -6.39
CA PRO A 60 -2.70 8.31 -7.42
C PRO A 60 -2.68 9.80 -7.82
N PRO A 61 -1.59 10.30 -8.42
CA PRO A 61 -1.48 11.67 -8.92
C PRO A 61 -2.70 12.10 -9.74
N GLN A 62 -3.26 13.26 -9.43
CA GLN A 62 -4.42 13.83 -10.13
C GLN A 62 -4.04 14.94 -11.12
N SER A 63 -2.78 15.42 -11.09
CA SER A 63 -2.23 16.37 -12.04
C SER A 63 -0.84 15.94 -12.50
N GLU A 64 -0.31 16.58 -13.55
CA GLU A 64 1.03 16.28 -14.09
C GLU A 64 2.16 16.73 -13.16
N GLU A 65 1.87 17.63 -12.22
CA GLU A 65 2.82 18.10 -11.21
C GLU A 65 2.92 17.18 -9.99
N GLU A 66 1.98 16.24 -9.84
CA GLU A 66 1.96 15.26 -8.76
C GLU A 66 2.69 13.97 -9.17
N TRP A 67 3.40 13.37 -8.21
CA TRP A 67 4.20 12.16 -8.47
C TRP A 67 3.94 11.13 -7.36
N ILE A 68 3.87 9.86 -7.74
CA ILE A 68 3.94 8.77 -6.77
C ILE A 68 5.31 8.81 -6.07
N VAL A 69 5.35 8.42 -4.80
CA VAL A 69 6.60 8.26 -4.03
C VAL A 69 7.65 7.53 -4.86
N LYS A 70 8.84 8.13 -4.97
CA LYS A 70 10.01 7.48 -5.56
C LYS A 70 10.52 6.44 -4.58
N VAL A 71 10.45 5.17 -4.97
CA VAL A 71 11.00 4.05 -4.22
C VAL A 71 12.40 3.76 -4.76
N PRO A 72 13.48 4.07 -4.01
CA PRO A 72 14.83 3.78 -4.44
C PRO A 72 15.11 2.28 -4.33
N PHE A 73 15.42 1.64 -5.46
CA PHE A 73 15.99 0.29 -5.45
C PHE A 73 17.51 0.42 -5.30
N ARG A 74 18.07 -0.32 -4.34
CA ARG A 74 19.51 -0.49 -4.18
C ARG A 74 19.81 -1.96 -4.41
N ASP A 75 20.65 -2.25 -5.39
CA ASP A 75 21.17 -3.59 -5.67
C ASP A 75 22.14 -4.06 -4.57
#